data_AF-A0A945HI81-F1
#
_entry.id   AF-A0A945HI81-F1
#
_cell.length_a   1.000
_cell.length_b   1.000
_cell.length_c   1.000
_cell.angle_alpha   90.00
_cell.angle_beta   90.00
_cell.angle_gamma   90.00
#
_symmetry.space_group_name_H-M   'P 1'
#
loop_
_entity.id
_entity.type
_entity.pdbx_description
1 polymer ?
#
loop_
_entity_poly.entity_id
_entity_poly.type
_entity_poly.pdbx_seq_one_letter_code
_entity_poly.pdbx_strand_id
1 'polypeptide(L)'
;MVVIGMTDSEVIVHDPGRTAGQFNRYDLDTFVNSWRTASNCASLFVEEQVVTWHPDGALISSVNESDVYVLIDGKKNLIDSDQVFEAHDFPRDMVIEVSDLELSCYDDGFIVDWQPVRELFQVEDGTILLYEKASHDSSHCALYEFSSEFAYRSWTIDERLQVLTDQQAEDQYFWRCDLMDTLYVRDGTLVKPNYPISGFGRGVVFVASGNGRLRAFSTEQAYNEMGYADKYLYHANQNELEGSFRLFDPDITMEMAHRCLNSYYITGGSYDENEMDMDNDGYTVNKGDCDDADPLMHPGATESCNGLDDNCNSFTDEGKLCPDGATCLGLAGCYYQETFTDQDLVEPEPEPEELEDEIEPEQDPCQGVSHCLSCRTEQDCYAFDSCDGNNQVSFSGYCLYEGYCHREIIPCQFGCLNGVCNTPQQPDQDQIEDEPEAEMEPDSPEEQDNCPSMDDLVTCTFTCPADMQAYAWYASFGEAIGSPSVTVNSPLRDICLRGQPWIDFNCACLYPSLWSCYDHTVATIECNLPFDRRAGGNGEGEIWFPGIQCW
;
A
#
# COMPACT_ATOMS: atom_id res chain seq x y z
N MET A 1 7.63 -16.47 -35.25
CA MET A 1 8.50 -17.21 -34.32
C MET A 1 8.79 -16.32 -33.13
N VAL A 2 8.40 -16.77 -31.93
CA VAL A 2 8.64 -16.08 -30.66
C VAL A 2 9.64 -16.91 -29.87
N VAL A 3 10.74 -16.30 -29.41
CA VAL A 3 11.66 -16.96 -28.47
C VAL A 3 11.02 -16.89 -27.09
N ILE A 4 10.82 -18.04 -26.47
CA ILE A 4 10.10 -18.16 -25.19
C ILE A 4 10.99 -18.69 -24.06
N GLY A 5 12.27 -18.97 -24.35
CA GLY A 5 13.23 -19.40 -23.36
C GLY A 5 14.60 -19.61 -23.99
N MET A 6 15.67 -19.33 -23.26
CA MET A 6 17.05 -19.46 -23.74
C MET A 6 17.98 -19.78 -22.56
N THR A 7 18.98 -20.63 -22.81
CA THR A 7 20.09 -20.94 -21.90
C THR A 7 21.41 -20.63 -22.62
N ASP A 8 22.54 -20.82 -21.94
CA ASP A 8 23.88 -20.66 -22.52
C ASP A 8 24.14 -21.54 -23.76
N SER A 9 23.32 -22.57 -24.00
CA SER A 9 23.51 -23.51 -25.12
C SER A 9 22.25 -23.80 -25.94
N GLU A 10 21.07 -23.40 -25.50
CA GLU A 10 19.80 -23.73 -26.17
C GLU A 10 18.86 -22.54 -26.27
N VAL A 11 18.01 -22.54 -27.29
CA VAL A 11 16.90 -21.59 -27.46
C VAL A 11 15.61 -22.34 -27.78
N ILE A 12 14.53 -21.94 -27.12
CA ILE A 12 13.19 -22.50 -27.26
C ILE A 12 12.34 -21.49 -28.02
N VAL A 13 11.77 -21.93 -29.13
CA VAL A 13 11.00 -21.08 -30.03
C VAL A 13 9.60 -21.65 -30.20
N HIS A 14 8.62 -20.77 -30.10
CA HIS A 14 7.23 -21.03 -30.44
C HIS A 14 6.94 -20.46 -31.85
N ASP A 15 6.49 -21.30 -32.78
CA ASP A 15 6.11 -20.87 -34.13
C ASP A 15 4.61 -21.09 -34.38
N PRO A 16 3.76 -20.11 -34.03
CA PRO A 16 2.30 -20.28 -34.11
C PRO A 16 1.79 -20.45 -35.56
N GLY A 17 2.57 -20.03 -36.57
CA GLY A 17 2.13 -20.06 -37.98
C GLY A 17 2.49 -21.31 -38.78
N ARG A 18 3.40 -22.18 -38.30
CA ARG A 18 3.88 -23.35 -39.07
C ARG A 18 3.68 -24.70 -38.43
N THR A 19 3.57 -24.76 -37.10
CA THR A 19 3.39 -26.03 -36.38
C THR A 19 2.47 -25.76 -35.21
N ALA A 20 1.30 -26.42 -35.20
CA ALA A 20 0.21 -26.25 -34.23
C ALA A 20 0.67 -26.17 -32.76
N GLY A 21 1.10 -24.99 -32.31
CA GLY A 21 1.54 -24.71 -30.95
C GLY A 21 2.78 -25.47 -30.47
N GLN A 22 3.60 -26.06 -31.33
CA GLN A 22 4.75 -26.86 -30.88
C GLN A 22 5.97 -25.99 -30.53
N PHE A 23 6.55 -26.25 -29.36
CA PHE A 23 7.81 -25.65 -28.92
C PHE A 23 8.99 -26.41 -29.49
N ASN A 24 9.85 -25.73 -30.25
CA ASN A 24 11.05 -26.32 -30.82
C ASN A 24 12.29 -25.82 -30.08
N ARG A 25 13.20 -26.74 -29.76
CA ARG A 25 14.49 -26.45 -29.13
C ARG A 25 15.59 -26.48 -30.18
N TYR A 26 16.43 -25.46 -30.17
CA TYR A 26 17.58 -25.35 -31.04
C TYR A 26 18.84 -25.12 -30.22
N ASP A 27 19.96 -25.65 -30.69
CA ASP A 27 21.27 -25.24 -30.21
C ASP A 27 21.49 -23.74 -30.52
N LEU A 28 21.96 -22.99 -29.52
CA LEU A 28 22.01 -21.53 -29.58
C LEU A 28 22.91 -21.03 -30.72
N ASP A 29 24.12 -21.59 -30.83
CA ASP A 29 25.08 -21.19 -31.86
C ASP A 29 24.54 -21.51 -33.26
N THR A 30 23.92 -22.68 -33.40
CA THR A 30 23.30 -23.10 -34.67
C THR A 30 22.11 -22.22 -35.03
N PHE A 31 21.27 -21.88 -34.05
CA PHE A 31 20.14 -20.98 -34.23
C PHE A 31 20.61 -19.61 -34.69
N VAL A 32 21.47 -18.93 -33.93
CA VAL A 32 22.01 -17.60 -34.27
C VAL A 32 22.67 -17.59 -35.66
N ASN A 33 23.41 -18.65 -36.02
CA ASN A 33 24.06 -18.74 -37.32
C ASN A 33 23.06 -18.98 -38.47
N SER A 34 21.90 -19.60 -38.21
CA SER A 34 20.85 -19.82 -39.22
C SER A 34 20.12 -18.53 -39.65
N TRP A 35 20.13 -17.50 -38.79
CA TRP A 35 19.54 -16.19 -39.07
C TRP A 35 20.50 -15.22 -39.78
N ARG A 36 21.79 -15.56 -39.90
CA ARG A 36 22.79 -14.78 -40.66
C ARG A 36 22.71 -15.06 -42.16
N THR A 37 21.54 -14.88 -42.77
CA THR A 37 21.41 -14.80 -44.23
C THR A 37 21.08 -13.36 -44.62
N ALA A 38 21.60 -12.93 -45.77
CA ALA A 38 21.92 -11.54 -46.13
C ALA A 38 20.74 -10.56 -46.36
N SER A 39 19.65 -10.65 -45.59
CA SER A 39 18.48 -9.78 -45.72
C SER A 39 17.80 -9.42 -44.40
N ASN A 40 18.02 -10.16 -43.32
CA ASN A 40 17.25 -9.96 -42.08
C ASN A 40 18.23 -9.78 -40.91
N CYS A 41 18.50 -8.53 -40.53
CA CYS A 41 19.17 -8.22 -39.27
C CYS A 41 18.12 -8.20 -38.16
N ALA A 42 17.75 -9.36 -37.62
CA ALA A 42 17.02 -9.41 -36.35
C ALA A 42 18.00 -8.95 -35.26
N SER A 43 17.68 -7.83 -34.59
CA SER A 43 18.41 -7.38 -33.42
C SER A 43 17.73 -7.99 -32.21
N LEU A 44 18.44 -8.87 -31.50
CA LEU A 44 18.00 -9.40 -30.22
C LEU A 44 18.41 -8.38 -29.16
N PHE A 45 17.45 -7.62 -28.63
CA PHE A 45 17.70 -6.75 -27.48
C PHE A 45 17.42 -7.56 -26.23
N VAL A 46 18.42 -7.65 -25.34
CA VAL A 46 18.19 -8.09 -23.96
C VAL A 46 17.86 -6.83 -23.20
N GLU A 47 16.58 -6.65 -22.85
CA GLU A 47 16.24 -5.66 -21.84
C GLU A 47 16.33 -6.39 -20.49
N GLU A 48 17.34 -6.03 -19.70
CA GLU A 48 17.45 -6.48 -18.32
C GLU A 48 16.37 -5.75 -17.53
N GLN A 49 15.22 -6.40 -17.37
CA GLN A 49 14.22 -5.94 -16.41
C GLN A 49 14.79 -6.23 -15.02
N VAL A 50 15.18 -5.16 -14.34
CA VAL A 50 15.61 -5.21 -12.95
C VAL A 50 14.37 -5.39 -12.11
N VAL A 51 14.23 -6.57 -11.52
CA VAL A 51 13.17 -6.86 -10.57
C VAL A 51 13.73 -6.78 -9.15
N THR A 52 12.91 -6.27 -8.24
CA THR A 52 13.24 -6.14 -6.83
C THR A 52 13.24 -7.49 -6.08
N TRP A 53 14.17 -7.65 -5.14
CA TRP A 53 14.26 -8.78 -4.24
C TRP A 53 13.84 -8.34 -2.86
N HIS A 54 13.02 -9.16 -2.20
CA HIS A 54 12.57 -8.98 -0.83
C HIS A 54 13.11 -10.08 0.12
N PRO A 55 13.38 -9.75 1.40
CA PRO A 55 13.78 -10.68 2.45
C PRO A 55 12.66 -11.62 2.91
N ASP A 56 13.05 -12.69 3.61
CA ASP A 56 12.11 -13.55 4.32
C ASP A 56 11.28 -12.76 5.35
N GLY A 57 10.01 -13.13 5.46
CA GLY A 57 8.97 -12.43 6.22
C GLY A 57 8.26 -11.32 5.44
N ALA A 58 8.76 -10.92 4.27
CA ALA A 58 8.03 -9.98 3.43
C ALA A 58 6.71 -10.60 2.94
N LEU A 59 5.66 -9.78 2.94
CA LEU A 59 4.36 -10.10 2.39
C LEU A 59 4.27 -9.42 1.02
N ILE A 60 3.97 -10.19 -0.02
CA ILE A 60 3.90 -9.68 -1.40
C ILE A 60 2.60 -10.13 -2.07
N SER A 61 2.08 -9.33 -2.99
CA SER A 61 0.91 -9.65 -3.80
C SER A 61 1.06 -9.04 -5.19
N SER A 62 0.58 -9.70 -6.24
CA SER A 62 0.60 -9.11 -7.57
C SER A 62 -0.50 -8.06 -7.72
N VAL A 63 -0.22 -6.97 -8.43
CA VAL A 63 -1.23 -5.97 -8.82
C VAL A 63 -2.40 -6.53 -9.63
N ASN A 64 -2.24 -7.70 -10.24
CA ASN A 64 -3.26 -8.33 -11.11
C ASN A 64 -4.05 -9.45 -10.42
N GLU A 65 -3.69 -9.82 -9.20
CA GLU A 65 -4.35 -10.90 -8.45
C GLU A 65 -4.57 -10.48 -6.99
N SER A 66 -5.45 -11.19 -6.29
CA SER A 66 -5.74 -10.90 -4.87
C SER A 66 -4.93 -11.78 -3.90
N ASP A 67 -4.17 -12.73 -4.43
CA ASP A 67 -3.44 -13.70 -3.63
C ASP A 67 -2.27 -13.01 -2.91
N VAL A 68 -2.09 -13.36 -1.64
CA VAL A 68 -0.99 -12.84 -0.81
C VAL A 68 -0.02 -13.97 -0.52
N TYR A 69 1.27 -13.66 -0.66
CA TYR A 69 2.35 -14.60 -0.41
C TYR A 69 3.23 -14.11 0.73
N VAL A 70 3.68 -15.03 1.58
CA VAL A 70 4.76 -14.78 2.54
C VAL A 70 6.06 -15.39 2.03
N LEU A 71 7.14 -14.61 2.06
CA LEU A 71 8.46 -15.10 1.70
C LEU A 71 9.08 -15.89 2.86
N ILE A 72 9.40 -17.15 2.63
CA ILE A 72 10.06 -18.02 3.62
C ILE A 72 11.12 -18.83 2.89
N ASP A 73 12.35 -18.80 3.41
CA ASP A 73 13.54 -19.44 2.82
C ASP A 73 13.72 -19.07 1.33
N GLY A 74 13.45 -17.81 0.98
CA GLY A 74 13.55 -17.27 -0.38
C GLY A 74 12.48 -17.74 -1.36
N LYS A 75 11.40 -18.38 -0.90
CA LYS A 75 10.29 -18.86 -1.72
C LYS A 75 9.00 -18.12 -1.41
N LYS A 76 8.11 -17.98 -2.40
CA LYS A 76 6.76 -17.44 -2.19
C LYS A 76 5.82 -18.55 -1.72
N ASN A 77 5.24 -18.38 -0.54
CA ASN A 77 4.30 -19.33 0.04
C ASN A 77 2.91 -18.70 0.02
N LEU A 78 1.99 -19.31 -0.71
CA LEU A 78 0.62 -18.80 -0.86
C LEU A 78 -0.10 -18.84 0.48
N ILE A 79 -0.75 -17.75 0.86
CA ILE A 79 -1.69 -17.72 1.98
C ILE A 79 -3.08 -18.02 1.42
N ASP A 80 -3.65 -19.16 1.81
CA ASP A 80 -4.81 -19.78 1.14
C ASP A 80 -6.09 -18.93 1.17
N SER A 81 -6.24 -18.04 2.16
CA SER A 81 -7.39 -17.14 2.28
C SER A 81 -7.14 -15.96 3.20
N ASP A 82 -7.99 -14.93 3.11
CA ASP A 82 -8.01 -13.80 4.05
C ASP A 82 -8.19 -14.27 5.50
N GLN A 83 -8.99 -15.31 5.74
CA GLN A 83 -9.18 -15.85 7.07
C GLN A 83 -7.88 -16.46 7.63
N VAL A 84 -7.09 -17.12 6.79
CA VAL A 84 -5.76 -17.61 7.19
C VAL A 84 -4.80 -16.44 7.41
N PHE A 85 -4.82 -15.44 6.53
CA PHE A 85 -4.00 -14.24 6.68
C PHE A 85 -4.23 -13.56 8.04
N GLU A 86 -5.49 -13.34 8.40
CA GLU A 86 -5.91 -12.75 9.67
C GLU A 86 -5.54 -13.63 10.87
N ALA A 87 -5.75 -14.95 10.78
CA ALA A 87 -5.39 -15.88 11.86
C ALA A 87 -3.88 -15.92 12.18
N HIS A 88 -3.04 -15.51 11.23
CA HIS A 88 -1.61 -15.38 11.45
C HIS A 88 -1.22 -13.99 11.98
N ASP A 89 -2.17 -13.09 12.24
CA ASP A 89 -1.95 -11.72 12.70
C ASP A 89 -1.06 -10.91 11.74
N PHE A 90 -1.05 -11.21 10.44
CA PHE A 90 -0.20 -10.48 9.49
C PHE A 90 -0.73 -9.03 9.31
N PRO A 91 0.16 -8.01 9.35
CA PRO A 91 -0.23 -6.64 9.10
C PRO A 91 -0.51 -6.42 7.60
N ARG A 92 -1.77 -6.15 7.23
CA ARG A 92 -2.18 -5.99 5.81
C ARG A 92 -1.53 -4.77 5.14
N ASP A 93 -1.25 -3.71 5.90
CA ASP A 93 -0.52 -2.52 5.43
C ASP A 93 0.92 -2.83 5.02
N MET A 94 1.49 -3.93 5.52
CA MET A 94 2.83 -4.40 5.17
C MET A 94 2.88 -5.23 3.87
N VAL A 95 1.75 -5.53 3.24
CA VAL A 95 1.73 -6.22 1.94
C VAL A 95 2.29 -5.31 0.86
N ILE A 96 3.34 -5.76 0.18
CA ILE A 96 4.01 -5.04 -0.91
C ILE A 96 3.38 -5.48 -2.23
N GLU A 97 2.84 -4.53 -2.98
CA GLU A 97 2.35 -4.80 -4.33
C GLU A 97 3.54 -4.90 -5.29
N VAL A 98 3.59 -6.01 -6.03
CA VAL A 98 4.65 -6.32 -6.98
C VAL A 98 4.06 -6.62 -8.36
N SER A 99 4.89 -6.60 -9.40
CA SER A 99 4.44 -7.03 -10.74
C SER A 99 4.37 -8.56 -10.86
N ASP A 100 3.60 -9.09 -11.81
CA ASP A 100 3.62 -10.53 -12.13
C ASP A 100 5.02 -11.04 -12.48
N LEU A 101 5.81 -10.20 -13.18
CA LEU A 101 7.18 -10.52 -13.53
C LEU A 101 8.03 -10.69 -12.27
N GLU A 102 7.83 -9.82 -11.29
CA GLU A 102 8.52 -9.90 -10.01
C GLU A 102 8.12 -11.11 -9.21
N LEU A 103 6.82 -11.37 -9.12
CA LEU A 103 6.31 -12.53 -8.42
C LEU A 103 6.79 -13.85 -9.08
N SER A 104 7.02 -13.86 -10.40
CA SER A 104 7.55 -15.02 -11.13
C SER A 104 9.01 -15.35 -10.80
N CYS A 105 9.74 -14.44 -10.18
CA CYS A 105 11.14 -14.63 -9.78
C CYS A 105 11.30 -15.53 -8.55
N TYR A 106 10.23 -15.71 -7.79
CA TYR A 106 10.21 -16.55 -6.61
C TYR A 106 9.73 -17.94 -6.96
N ASP A 107 10.53 -18.95 -6.62
CA ASP A 107 10.09 -20.33 -6.64
C ASP A 107 8.88 -20.51 -5.72
N ASP A 108 7.91 -21.31 -6.16
CA ASP A 108 6.77 -21.69 -5.34
C ASP A 108 7.24 -22.49 -4.10
N GLY A 109 6.72 -22.07 -2.96
CA GLY A 109 6.87 -22.72 -1.67
C GLY A 109 5.69 -23.65 -1.36
N PHE A 110 5.35 -23.74 -0.09
CA PHE A 110 4.15 -24.45 0.37
C PHE A 110 2.95 -23.50 0.45
N ILE A 111 1.76 -24.06 0.69
CA ILE A 111 0.54 -23.28 0.94
C ILE A 111 0.35 -23.17 2.44
N VAL A 112 0.16 -21.95 2.94
CA VAL A 112 -0.24 -21.64 4.31
C VAL A 112 -1.77 -21.74 4.35
N ASP A 113 -2.27 -22.87 4.84
CA ASP A 113 -3.70 -23.22 4.86
C ASP A 113 -4.25 -23.47 6.28
N TRP A 114 -3.46 -23.21 7.32
CA TRP A 114 -3.83 -23.45 8.72
C TRP A 114 -4.05 -22.14 9.49
N GLN A 115 -4.95 -22.21 10.47
CA GLN A 115 -5.30 -21.11 11.37
C GLN A 115 -4.79 -21.43 12.78
N PRO A 116 -3.66 -20.84 13.19
CA PRO A 116 -3.11 -21.12 14.51
C PRO A 116 -4.05 -20.59 15.60
N VAL A 117 -4.08 -21.30 16.73
CA VAL A 117 -4.71 -20.80 17.95
C VAL A 117 -3.61 -20.26 18.83
N ARG A 118 -3.64 -18.96 19.07
CA ARG A 118 -2.65 -18.26 19.88
C ARG A 118 -3.27 -17.80 21.19
N GLU A 119 -2.47 -17.78 22.24
CA GLU A 119 -2.81 -17.12 23.50
C GLU A 119 -1.58 -16.38 24.03
N LEU A 120 -1.76 -15.14 24.43
CA LEU A 120 -0.70 -14.32 25.04
C LEU A 120 -0.86 -14.15 26.54
N PHE A 121 0.23 -14.37 27.27
CA PHE A 121 0.28 -14.13 28.70
C PHE A 121 1.66 -13.65 29.18
N GLN A 122 1.64 -12.96 30.31
CA GLN A 122 2.83 -12.50 31.03
C GLN A 122 2.86 -13.18 32.40
N VAL A 123 4.01 -13.75 32.77
CA VAL A 123 4.25 -14.29 34.11
C VAL A 123 4.71 -13.19 35.07
N GLU A 124 4.62 -13.44 36.39
CA GLU A 124 4.89 -12.44 37.44
C GLU A 124 6.28 -11.80 37.37
N ASP A 125 7.27 -12.50 36.82
CA ASP A 125 8.62 -11.98 36.64
C ASP A 125 8.77 -11.00 35.45
N GLY A 126 7.71 -10.81 34.67
CA GLY A 126 7.64 -9.91 33.52
C GLY A 126 7.84 -10.59 32.17
N THR A 127 8.19 -11.88 32.12
CA THR A 127 8.38 -12.63 30.88
C THR A 127 7.07 -12.77 30.11
N ILE A 128 7.10 -12.49 28.80
CA ILE A 128 5.94 -12.57 27.91
C ILE A 128 6.06 -13.83 27.07
N LEU A 129 5.02 -14.65 27.06
CA LEU A 129 4.98 -15.94 26.37
C LEU A 129 3.82 -15.98 25.36
N LEU A 130 4.11 -16.54 24.19
CA LEU A 130 3.14 -16.95 23.20
C LEU A 130 2.90 -18.44 23.32
N TYR A 131 1.68 -18.82 23.65
CA TYR A 131 1.20 -20.17 23.43
C TYR A 131 0.64 -20.28 22.01
N GLU A 132 0.98 -21.35 21.29
CA GLU A 132 0.46 -21.61 19.95
C GLU A 132 0.09 -23.09 19.77
N LYS A 133 -1.02 -23.32 19.08
CA LYS A 133 -1.38 -24.60 18.46
C LYS A 133 -1.60 -24.41 16.96
N ALA A 134 -1.24 -25.42 16.18
CA ALA A 134 -1.51 -25.41 14.73
C ALA A 134 -3.02 -25.33 14.39
N SER A 135 -3.89 -25.84 15.26
CA SER A 135 -5.36 -25.74 15.15
C SER A 135 -6.04 -26.05 16.49
N HIS A 136 -7.35 -25.78 16.60
CA HIS A 136 -8.16 -26.06 17.80
C HIS A 136 -8.11 -27.53 18.23
N ASP A 137 -8.05 -28.46 17.27
CA ASP A 137 -8.04 -29.90 17.52
C ASP A 137 -6.63 -30.46 17.74
N SER A 138 -5.58 -29.63 17.57
CA SER A 138 -4.21 -30.06 17.78
C SER A 138 -3.94 -30.36 19.26
N SER A 139 -3.44 -31.56 19.54
CA SER A 139 -2.88 -31.91 20.85
C SER A 139 -1.46 -31.37 21.04
N HIS A 140 -0.78 -31.01 19.95
CA HIS A 140 0.56 -30.42 19.99
C HIS A 140 0.43 -28.91 20.17
N CYS A 141 1.11 -28.39 21.19
CA CYS A 141 1.26 -26.98 21.46
C CYS A 141 2.72 -26.63 21.66
N ALA A 142 3.04 -25.37 21.36
CA ALA A 142 4.33 -24.76 21.53
C ALA A 142 4.20 -23.54 22.44
N LEU A 143 5.21 -23.32 23.26
CA LEU A 143 5.38 -22.07 24.01
C LEU A 143 6.62 -21.36 23.50
N TYR A 144 6.49 -20.07 23.22
CA TYR A 144 7.59 -19.24 22.79
C TYR A 144 7.75 -18.04 23.72
N GLU A 145 9.00 -17.72 24.07
CA GLU A 145 9.33 -16.55 24.88
C GLU A 145 9.64 -15.36 23.98
N PHE A 146 9.01 -14.21 24.20
CA PHE A 146 9.43 -12.99 23.53
C PHE A 146 10.68 -12.42 24.18
N SER A 147 11.66 -12.04 23.37
CA SER A 147 12.91 -11.45 23.85
C SER A 147 12.72 -10.08 24.51
N SER A 148 11.64 -9.37 24.17
CA SER A 148 11.27 -8.10 24.78
C SER A 148 9.80 -7.74 24.51
N GLU A 149 9.32 -6.69 25.18
CA GLU A 149 8.03 -6.08 24.88
C GLU A 149 7.97 -5.49 23.45
N PHE A 150 9.09 -4.96 22.94
CA PHE A 150 9.16 -4.43 21.57
C PHE A 150 9.05 -5.56 20.53
N ALA A 151 9.68 -6.71 20.79
CA ALA A 151 9.52 -7.90 19.96
C ALA A 151 8.05 -8.32 19.93
N TYR A 152 7.40 -8.47 21.09
CA TYR A 152 5.97 -8.76 21.17
C TYR A 152 5.10 -7.81 20.32
N ARG A 153 5.29 -6.49 20.43
CA ARG A 153 4.49 -5.50 19.69
C ARG A 153 4.65 -5.59 18.16
N SER A 154 5.77 -6.11 17.66
CA SER A 154 5.98 -6.33 16.23
C SER A 154 5.19 -7.52 15.67
N TRP A 155 4.66 -8.39 16.53
CA TRP A 155 3.87 -9.55 16.10
C TRP A 155 2.39 -9.22 15.89
N THR A 156 1.96 -8.00 16.20
CA THR A 156 0.60 -7.49 15.92
C THR A 156 -0.55 -8.36 16.43
N ILE A 157 -0.28 -9.22 17.41
CA ILE A 157 -1.26 -10.11 18.01
C ILE A 157 -2.22 -9.26 18.85
N ASP A 158 -3.47 -9.16 18.38
CA ASP A 158 -4.54 -8.36 19.00
C ASP A 158 -5.24 -9.14 20.12
N GLU A 159 -4.44 -9.58 21.10
CA GLU A 159 -4.97 -10.22 22.30
C GLU A 159 -4.64 -9.44 23.56
N ARG A 160 -5.59 -9.46 24.50
CA ARG A 160 -5.39 -8.87 25.80
C ARG A 160 -4.36 -9.68 26.58
N LEU A 161 -3.18 -9.09 26.78
CA LEU A 161 -2.12 -9.67 27.61
C LEU A 161 -2.65 -10.01 29.01
N GLN A 162 -2.77 -11.30 29.30
CA GLN A 162 -3.19 -11.78 30.61
C GLN A 162 -1.98 -11.88 31.53
N VAL A 163 -2.08 -11.36 32.76
CA VAL A 163 -1.01 -11.51 33.75
C VAL A 163 -1.33 -12.70 34.65
N LEU A 164 -0.43 -13.68 34.69
CA LEU A 164 -0.58 -14.93 35.42
C LEU A 164 0.49 -15.05 36.52
N THR A 165 0.11 -15.70 37.62
CA THR A 165 1.10 -16.14 38.61
C THR A 165 1.91 -17.32 38.07
N ASP A 166 3.12 -17.55 38.59
CA ASP A 166 3.95 -18.71 38.19
C ASP A 166 3.18 -20.03 38.29
N GLN A 167 2.37 -20.19 39.35
CA GLN A 167 1.55 -21.38 39.55
C GLN A 167 0.43 -21.50 38.50
N GLN A 168 -0.20 -20.39 38.12
CA GLN A 168 -1.22 -20.39 37.07
C GLN A 168 -0.64 -20.75 35.71
N ALA A 169 0.50 -20.16 35.35
CA ALA A 169 1.19 -20.46 34.10
C ALA A 169 1.66 -21.93 34.05
N GLU A 170 2.20 -22.44 35.17
CA GLU A 170 2.58 -23.84 35.31
C GLU A 170 1.39 -24.77 35.11
N ASP A 171 0.27 -24.53 35.80
CA ASP A 171 -0.93 -25.37 35.78
C ASP A 171 -1.72 -25.31 34.46
N GLN A 172 -1.59 -24.22 33.70
CA GLN A 172 -2.31 -24.02 32.45
C GLN A 172 -1.49 -24.43 31.22
N TYR A 173 -0.22 -24.05 31.16
CA TYR A 173 0.57 -24.11 29.92
C TYR A 173 1.81 -25.00 30.03
N PHE A 174 2.68 -24.80 31.03
CA PHE A 174 4.02 -25.42 31.03
C PHE A 174 4.01 -26.94 31.15
N TRP A 175 3.02 -27.56 31.79
CA TRP A 175 2.96 -29.03 31.84
C TRP A 175 2.51 -29.69 30.53
N ARG A 176 1.88 -28.93 29.63
CA ARG A 176 1.25 -29.45 28.40
C ARG A 176 2.07 -29.22 27.14
N CYS A 177 2.92 -28.20 27.14
CA CYS A 177 3.53 -27.66 25.93
C CYS A 177 5.04 -27.59 26.06
N ASP A 178 5.72 -27.81 24.94
CA ASP A 178 7.17 -27.70 24.87
C ASP A 178 7.57 -26.22 24.76
N LEU A 179 8.53 -25.80 25.59
CA LEU A 179 9.17 -24.49 25.44
C LEU A 179 10.11 -24.54 24.23
N MET A 180 9.80 -23.72 23.23
CA MET A 180 10.49 -23.62 21.95
C MET A 180 11.57 -22.53 22.01
N ASP A 181 11.87 -21.93 20.86
CA ASP A 181 12.85 -20.85 20.71
C ASP A 181 12.31 -19.50 21.20
N THR A 182 13.22 -18.57 21.46
CA THR A 182 12.88 -17.17 21.71
C THR A 182 12.43 -16.48 20.42
N LEU A 183 11.31 -15.77 20.47
CA LEU A 183 10.81 -14.90 19.41
C LEU A 183 11.40 -13.51 19.56
N TYR A 184 12.00 -13.05 18.47
CA TYR A 184 12.52 -11.70 18.34
C TYR A 184 11.52 -10.85 17.54
N VAL A 185 11.94 -9.66 17.09
CA VAL A 185 11.15 -8.87 16.15
C VAL A 185 10.69 -9.75 14.99
N ARG A 186 9.39 -9.70 14.68
CA ARG A 186 8.76 -10.50 13.63
C ARG A 186 9.47 -10.27 12.30
N ASP A 187 9.73 -11.36 11.58
CA ASP A 187 10.29 -11.26 10.23
C ASP A 187 9.37 -10.41 9.33
N GLY A 188 9.97 -9.60 8.46
CA GLY A 188 9.28 -8.59 7.64
C GLY A 188 9.08 -7.23 8.33
N THR A 189 9.26 -7.12 9.65
CA THR A 189 9.09 -5.85 10.37
C THR A 189 10.19 -4.85 10.00
N LEU A 190 9.80 -3.62 9.69
CA LEU A 190 10.72 -2.50 9.53
C LEU A 190 10.99 -1.80 10.85
N VAL A 191 12.25 -1.56 11.16
CA VAL A 191 12.70 -0.92 12.41
C VAL A 191 13.62 0.24 12.10
N LYS A 192 13.31 1.43 12.64
CA LYS A 192 14.18 2.62 12.63
C LYS A 192 14.61 2.97 14.06
N PRO A 193 15.91 2.81 14.37
CA PRO A 193 16.46 3.25 15.64
C PRO A 193 16.48 4.78 15.74
N ASN A 194 16.03 5.34 16.86
CA ASN A 194 16.08 6.77 17.15
C ASN A 194 17.44 7.22 17.72
N TYR A 195 18.48 6.41 17.55
CA TYR A 195 19.83 6.61 18.05
C TYR A 195 20.86 6.08 17.04
N PRO A 196 22.12 6.55 17.05
CA PRO A 196 23.14 6.05 16.15
C PRO A 196 23.52 4.61 16.51
N ILE A 197 23.55 3.72 15.50
CA ILE A 197 24.12 2.38 15.66
C ILE A 197 25.57 2.40 15.16
N SER A 198 26.48 1.86 15.98
CA SER A 198 27.89 1.73 15.63
C SER A 198 28.06 0.93 14.34
N GLY A 199 28.73 1.52 13.34
CA GLY A 199 28.95 0.90 12.03
C GLY A 199 27.92 1.30 10.96
N PHE A 200 26.75 1.79 11.36
CA PHE A 200 25.66 2.16 10.45
C PHE A 200 25.36 3.67 10.44
N GLY A 201 25.53 4.35 11.57
CA GLY A 201 25.21 5.78 11.69
C GLY A 201 23.81 6.02 12.25
N ARG A 202 23.25 7.23 12.03
CA ARG A 202 21.87 7.59 12.42
C ARG A 202 20.93 7.38 11.24
N GLY A 203 19.66 7.12 11.54
CA GLY A 203 18.59 7.15 10.55
C GLY A 203 18.47 5.91 9.66
N VAL A 204 19.38 4.93 9.80
CA VAL A 204 19.34 3.67 9.05
C VAL A 204 18.08 2.87 9.38
N VAL A 205 17.42 2.37 8.35
CA VAL A 205 16.27 1.48 8.45
C VAL A 205 16.75 0.04 8.35
N PHE A 206 16.18 -0.82 9.19
CA PHE A 206 16.42 -2.25 9.20
C PHE A 206 15.13 -3.00 8.86
N VAL A 207 15.27 -4.16 8.23
CA VAL A 207 14.21 -5.17 8.15
C VAL A 207 14.62 -6.39 8.96
N ALA A 208 13.69 -6.91 9.75
CA ALA A 208 13.87 -8.15 10.50
C ALA A 208 13.66 -9.37 9.60
N SER A 209 14.50 -10.39 9.76
CA SER A 209 14.42 -11.65 9.03
C SER A 209 15.09 -12.77 9.83
N GLY A 210 14.77 -14.03 9.53
CA GLY A 210 15.46 -15.19 10.10
C GLY A 210 15.40 -15.25 11.62
N ASN A 211 14.26 -14.89 12.21
CA ASN A 211 14.00 -14.79 13.65
C ASN A 211 15.03 -13.93 14.39
N GLY A 212 14.93 -12.62 14.19
CA GLY A 212 15.71 -11.63 14.93
C GLY A 212 17.06 -11.26 14.32
N ARG A 213 17.26 -11.47 13.02
CA ARG A 213 18.42 -10.92 12.30
C ARG A 213 18.00 -9.63 11.62
N LEU A 214 18.72 -8.55 11.89
CA LEU A 214 18.43 -7.24 11.30
C LEU A 214 19.32 -6.99 10.09
N ARG A 215 18.72 -6.58 8.98
CA ARG A 215 19.43 -6.22 7.75
C ARG A 215 19.22 -4.74 7.46
N ALA A 216 20.29 -3.97 7.40
CA ALA A 216 20.23 -2.56 7.07
C ALA A 216 19.99 -2.36 5.57
N PHE A 217 19.17 -1.40 5.17
CA PHE A 217 19.18 -0.90 3.80
C PHE A 217 20.41 -0.01 3.61
N SER A 218 21.28 -0.35 2.65
CA SER A 218 22.53 0.42 2.44
C SER A 218 22.29 1.84 1.91
N THR A 219 21.11 2.04 1.31
CA THR A 219 20.71 3.28 0.63
C THR A 219 19.20 3.45 0.73
N GLU A 220 18.73 4.69 0.81
CA GLU A 220 17.30 5.03 0.72
C GLU A 220 16.68 4.55 -0.60
N GLN A 221 17.43 4.62 -1.70
CA GLN A 221 16.97 4.12 -3.00
C GLN A 221 16.56 2.63 -2.94
N ALA A 222 17.37 1.77 -2.32
CA ALA A 222 17.01 0.35 -2.13
C ALA A 222 15.73 0.17 -1.31
N TYR A 223 15.57 0.96 -0.25
CA TYR A 223 14.38 0.95 0.59
C TYR A 223 13.13 1.36 -0.19
N ASN A 224 13.23 2.41 -1.00
CA ASN A 224 12.11 2.93 -1.81
C ASN A 224 11.76 2.00 -2.98
N GLU A 225 12.75 1.55 -3.74
CA GLU A 225 12.53 0.68 -4.91
C GLU A 225 11.95 -0.68 -4.49
N MET A 226 12.36 -1.21 -3.34
CA MET A 226 11.78 -2.45 -2.77
C MET A 226 10.40 -2.21 -2.11
N GLY A 227 9.72 -1.10 -2.38
CA GLY A 227 8.32 -0.88 -1.97
C GLY A 227 8.10 -0.65 -0.47
N TYR A 228 9.14 -0.30 0.29
CA TYR A 228 9.03 -0.11 1.74
C TYR A 228 8.73 1.32 2.19
N ALA A 229 8.76 2.31 1.28
CA ALA A 229 8.66 3.74 1.59
C ALA A 229 7.41 4.12 2.40
N ASP A 230 6.26 3.53 2.05
CA ASP A 230 4.97 3.84 2.66
C ASP A 230 4.54 2.80 3.72
N LYS A 231 5.46 1.90 4.10
CA LYS A 231 5.19 0.82 5.04
C LYS A 231 5.39 1.29 6.48
N TYR A 232 4.61 0.71 7.39
CA TYR A 232 4.70 1.07 8.80
C TYR A 232 6.09 0.81 9.35
N LEU A 233 6.65 1.81 10.03
CA LEU A 233 8.00 1.80 10.53
C LEU A 233 8.02 1.86 12.06
N TYR A 234 8.54 0.81 12.69
CA TYR A 234 8.68 0.79 14.14
C TYR A 234 9.88 1.63 14.56
N HIS A 235 9.60 2.70 15.30
CA HIS A 235 10.65 3.49 15.94
C HIS A 235 11.09 2.85 17.25
N ALA A 236 12.39 2.55 17.36
CA ALA A 236 12.95 1.91 18.55
C ALA A 236 14.01 2.79 19.21
N ASN A 237 13.92 2.94 20.54
CA ASN A 237 15.02 3.48 21.33
C ASN A 237 16.06 2.38 21.63
N GLN A 238 17.18 2.78 22.26
CA GLN A 238 18.30 1.87 22.51
C GLN A 238 17.91 0.65 23.36
N ASN A 239 17.13 0.86 24.42
CA ASN A 239 16.74 -0.23 25.31
C ASN A 239 15.75 -1.19 24.63
N GLU A 240 14.85 -0.64 23.82
CA GLU A 240 13.89 -1.44 23.04
C GLU A 240 14.62 -2.32 22.03
N LEU A 241 15.60 -1.79 21.32
CA LEU A 241 16.26 -2.55 20.26
C LEU A 241 17.27 -3.57 20.80
N GLU A 242 18.09 -3.24 21.78
CA GLU A 242 19.20 -4.09 22.26
C GLU A 242 18.76 -5.47 22.80
N GLY A 243 17.50 -5.62 23.20
CA GLY A 243 16.92 -6.92 23.61
C GLY A 243 16.14 -7.63 22.51
N SER A 244 15.84 -6.97 21.39
CA SER A 244 14.81 -7.42 20.44
C SER A 244 15.36 -8.04 19.16
N PHE A 245 16.68 -8.12 19.00
CA PHE A 245 17.33 -8.84 17.89
C PHE A 245 18.50 -9.69 18.37
N ARG A 246 18.90 -10.67 17.56
CA ARG A 246 20.04 -11.57 17.79
C ARG A 246 21.34 -10.98 17.26
N LEU A 247 21.36 -10.59 15.98
CA LEU A 247 22.55 -10.08 15.30
C LEU A 247 22.21 -9.28 14.05
N PHE A 248 23.20 -8.54 13.55
CA PHE A 248 23.13 -7.87 12.25
C PHE A 248 23.61 -8.80 11.15
N ASP A 249 22.82 -8.87 10.09
CA ASP A 249 23.16 -9.55 8.85
C ASP A 249 23.70 -8.56 7.81
N PRO A 250 24.33 -9.05 6.74
CA PRO A 250 24.84 -8.19 5.68
C PRO A 250 23.75 -7.26 5.13
N ASP A 251 24.13 -6.02 4.92
CA ASP A 251 23.27 -4.96 4.39
C ASP A 251 22.61 -5.38 3.08
N ILE A 252 21.41 -4.87 2.85
CA ILE A 252 20.70 -4.95 1.59
C ILE A 252 21.28 -3.85 0.69
N THR A 253 22.09 -4.28 -0.28
CA THR A 253 22.68 -3.40 -1.30
C THR A 253 21.72 -3.20 -2.47
N MET A 254 21.96 -2.17 -3.29
CA MET A 254 21.24 -2.02 -4.57
C MET A 254 21.38 -3.26 -5.48
N GLU A 255 22.57 -3.87 -5.51
CA GLU A 255 22.79 -5.13 -6.26
C GLU A 255 21.92 -6.28 -5.71
N MET A 256 21.72 -6.32 -4.39
CA MET A 256 20.81 -7.29 -3.79
C MET A 256 19.35 -6.97 -4.06
N ALA A 257 18.97 -5.69 -4.04
CA ALA A 257 17.63 -5.27 -4.42
C ALA A 257 17.35 -5.69 -5.86
N HIS A 258 18.31 -5.60 -6.77
CA HIS A 258 18.13 -5.83 -8.22
C HIS A 258 18.31 -7.28 -8.67
N ARG A 259 18.05 -8.26 -7.79
CA ARG A 259 18.58 -9.63 -7.97
C ARG A 259 17.82 -10.46 -8.99
N CYS A 260 16.55 -10.20 -9.26
CA CYS A 260 15.89 -10.92 -10.34
C CYS A 260 16.10 -10.19 -11.66
N LEU A 261 17.13 -10.65 -12.39
CA LEU A 261 17.32 -10.28 -13.78
C LEU A 261 16.49 -11.26 -14.62
N ASN A 262 15.27 -10.87 -14.98
CA ASN A 262 14.60 -11.53 -16.09
C ASN A 262 15.04 -10.83 -17.37
N SER A 263 15.94 -11.50 -18.12
CA SER A 263 16.28 -11.11 -19.48
C SER A 263 15.03 -11.30 -20.35
N TYR A 264 14.25 -10.24 -20.58
CA TYR A 264 13.22 -10.29 -21.61
C TYR A 264 13.87 -9.92 -22.94
N TYR A 265 13.76 -10.83 -23.90
CA TYR A 265 14.33 -10.64 -25.23
C TYR A 265 13.31 -9.92 -26.10
N ILE A 266 13.46 -8.59 -26.24
CA ILE A 266 12.69 -7.85 -27.24
C ILE A 266 13.34 -8.13 -28.59
N THR A 267 12.61 -8.81 -29.47
CA THR A 267 12.95 -8.78 -30.90
C THR A 267 12.56 -7.41 -31.43
N GLY A 268 13.46 -6.44 -31.31
CA GLY A 268 13.35 -5.20 -32.03
C GLY A 268 13.74 -5.48 -33.47
N GLY A 269 12.74 -5.67 -34.33
CA GLY A 269 12.96 -5.49 -35.76
C GLY A 269 13.47 -4.06 -35.96
N SER A 270 14.68 -3.90 -36.48
CA SER A 270 15.00 -2.68 -37.21
C SER A 270 14.08 -2.69 -38.41
N TYR A 271 12.93 -2.01 -38.31
CA TYR A 271 11.99 -1.85 -39.42
C TYR A 271 12.74 -1.27 -40.60
N ASP A 272 12.90 -2.09 -41.64
CA ASP A 272 13.38 -1.63 -42.95
C ASP A 272 12.37 -0.61 -43.46
N GLU A 273 12.86 0.48 -44.03
CA GLU A 273 12.10 1.65 -44.46
C GLU A 273 11.19 1.35 -45.68
N ASN A 274 10.93 0.07 -45.99
CA ASN A 274 10.18 -0.42 -47.13
C ASN A 274 9.35 -1.67 -46.80
N GLU A 275 8.54 -1.63 -45.75
CA GLU A 275 7.47 -2.62 -45.61
C GLU A 275 6.52 -2.57 -46.81
N MET A 276 6.29 -3.73 -47.41
CA MET A 276 5.30 -3.92 -48.47
C MET A 276 3.94 -4.08 -47.80
N ASP A 277 3.04 -3.16 -48.11
CA ASP A 277 1.58 -3.25 -47.92
C ASP A 277 1.09 -4.66 -48.37
N MET A 278 0.84 -5.56 -47.41
CA MET A 278 0.60 -6.98 -47.71
C MET A 278 -0.81 -7.28 -48.20
N ASP A 279 -1.79 -6.47 -47.85
CA ASP A 279 -3.17 -6.58 -48.31
C ASP A 279 -3.52 -5.61 -49.46
N ASN A 280 -2.62 -4.67 -49.74
CA ASN A 280 -2.65 -3.71 -50.82
C ASN A 280 -3.79 -2.67 -50.69
N ASP A 281 -4.10 -2.24 -49.47
CA ASP A 281 -5.10 -1.22 -49.16
C ASP A 281 -4.55 0.24 -49.19
N GLY A 282 -3.23 0.38 -49.28
CA GLY A 282 -2.49 1.66 -49.34
C GLY A 282 -1.92 2.13 -48.00
N TYR A 283 -2.23 1.44 -46.91
CA TYR A 283 -1.63 1.57 -45.60
C TYR A 283 -0.55 0.49 -45.43
N THR A 284 0.26 0.69 -44.41
CA THR A 284 1.33 -0.22 -44.02
C THR A 284 1.34 -0.17 -42.50
N VAL A 285 1.85 -1.17 -41.79
CA VAL A 285 2.01 -1.08 -40.32
C VAL A 285 2.58 0.27 -39.86
N ASN A 286 3.61 0.79 -40.53
CA ASN A 286 4.23 2.10 -40.23
C ASN A 286 3.36 3.34 -40.49
N LYS A 287 2.27 3.20 -41.25
CA LYS A 287 1.27 4.26 -41.47
C LYS A 287 0.10 4.18 -40.48
N GLY A 288 0.18 3.29 -39.49
CA GLY A 288 -0.84 3.10 -38.46
C GLY A 288 -1.79 1.94 -38.75
N ASP A 289 -1.44 1.04 -39.67
CA ASP A 289 -2.20 -0.17 -39.93
C ASP A 289 -2.09 -1.15 -38.76
N CYS A 290 -3.23 -1.53 -38.19
CA CYS A 290 -3.34 -2.42 -37.05
C CYS A 290 -3.40 -3.89 -37.47
N ASP A 291 -3.74 -4.21 -38.72
CA ASP A 291 -3.67 -5.55 -39.31
C ASP A 291 -3.38 -5.50 -40.82
N ASP A 292 -2.10 -5.39 -41.18
CA ASP A 292 -1.57 -5.31 -42.56
C ASP A 292 -1.92 -6.52 -43.47
N ALA A 293 -2.65 -7.50 -42.95
CA ALA A 293 -3.14 -8.67 -43.68
C ALA A 293 -4.65 -8.59 -44.01
N ASP A 294 -5.38 -7.61 -43.48
CA ASP A 294 -6.81 -7.40 -43.72
C ASP A 294 -7.08 -5.99 -44.29
N PRO A 295 -7.43 -5.86 -45.59
CA PRO A 295 -7.62 -4.57 -46.23
C PRO A 295 -8.90 -3.84 -45.77
N LEU A 296 -9.63 -4.39 -44.79
CA LEU A 296 -10.74 -3.73 -44.10
C LEU A 296 -10.33 -3.10 -42.77
N MET A 297 -9.12 -3.38 -42.27
CA MET A 297 -8.63 -2.92 -40.98
C MET A 297 -7.46 -1.95 -41.15
N HIS A 298 -7.74 -0.65 -41.30
CA HIS A 298 -6.70 0.34 -41.58
C HIS A 298 -7.11 1.75 -41.13
N PRO A 299 -6.17 2.69 -40.98
CA PRO A 299 -6.48 4.07 -40.62
C PRO A 299 -7.61 4.69 -41.47
N GLY A 300 -8.70 5.05 -40.80
CA GLY A 300 -9.87 5.66 -41.42
C GLY A 300 -10.79 4.68 -42.18
N ALA A 301 -10.66 3.37 -41.98
CA ALA A 301 -11.65 2.39 -42.39
C ALA A 301 -13.01 2.65 -41.72
N THR A 302 -14.05 1.98 -42.22
CA THR A 302 -15.40 2.13 -41.65
C THR A 302 -15.63 1.05 -40.60
N GLU A 303 -15.77 1.45 -39.34
CA GLU A 303 -16.16 0.53 -38.26
C GLU A 303 -17.39 -0.31 -38.63
N SER A 304 -17.25 -1.61 -38.44
CA SER A 304 -18.29 -2.62 -38.49
C SER A 304 -18.49 -3.11 -37.06
N CYS A 305 -19.74 -3.32 -36.61
CA CYS A 305 -20.01 -3.88 -35.28
C CYS A 305 -19.58 -5.36 -35.21
N ASN A 306 -18.28 -5.61 -35.12
CA ASN A 306 -17.63 -6.92 -35.18
C ASN A 306 -16.75 -7.18 -33.94
N GLY A 307 -16.58 -6.18 -33.06
CA GLY A 307 -15.73 -6.28 -31.87
C GLY A 307 -14.24 -6.13 -32.19
N LEU A 308 -13.88 -5.59 -33.35
CA LEU A 308 -12.53 -5.24 -33.77
C LEU A 308 -12.43 -3.72 -34.00
N ASP A 309 -11.24 -3.15 -33.85
CA ASP A 309 -10.96 -1.75 -34.20
C ASP A 309 -10.60 -1.69 -35.68
N ASP A 310 -11.60 -1.58 -36.56
CA ASP A 310 -11.38 -1.63 -38.01
C ASP A 310 -10.61 -0.38 -38.49
N ASN A 311 -10.72 0.77 -37.81
CA ASN A 311 -10.12 2.01 -38.26
C ASN A 311 -8.79 2.38 -37.57
N CYS A 312 -8.28 1.47 -36.73
CA CYS A 312 -7.00 1.53 -36.03
C CYS A 312 -6.83 2.80 -35.17
N ASN A 313 -7.90 3.27 -34.52
CA ASN A 313 -7.85 4.46 -33.67
C ASN A 313 -7.81 4.15 -32.16
N SER A 314 -7.65 2.88 -31.81
CA SER A 314 -7.66 2.34 -30.44
C SER A 314 -9.03 2.33 -29.76
N PHE A 315 -10.12 2.54 -30.49
CA PHE A 315 -11.49 2.38 -30.03
C PHE A 315 -12.18 1.33 -30.90
N THR A 316 -13.03 0.51 -30.28
CA THR A 316 -13.74 -0.58 -30.97
C THR A 316 -15.18 -0.18 -31.22
N ASP A 317 -15.66 -0.37 -32.46
CA ASP A 317 -17.04 -0.19 -32.89
C ASP A 317 -17.64 1.22 -32.62
N GLU A 318 -16.82 2.27 -32.55
CA GLU A 318 -17.28 3.57 -32.06
C GLU A 318 -18.24 4.27 -33.04
N GLY A 319 -19.32 4.80 -32.47
CA GLY A 319 -20.31 5.57 -33.24
C GLY A 319 -21.12 4.74 -34.25
N LYS A 320 -21.08 3.40 -34.19
CA LYS A 320 -21.87 2.53 -35.06
C LYS A 320 -23.12 1.97 -34.39
N LEU A 321 -24.16 1.85 -35.23
CA LEU A 321 -25.37 1.10 -34.95
C LEU A 321 -25.34 -0.18 -35.79
N CYS A 322 -25.87 -1.26 -35.24
CA CYS A 322 -26.11 -2.49 -35.99
C CYS A 322 -27.03 -2.20 -37.21
N PRO A 323 -27.02 -3.05 -38.27
CA PRO A 323 -27.86 -2.84 -39.46
C PRO A 323 -29.37 -2.70 -39.19
N ASP A 324 -29.83 -3.12 -38.00
CA ASP A 324 -31.20 -3.04 -37.48
C ASP A 324 -31.45 -1.83 -36.55
N GLY A 325 -30.43 -1.00 -36.29
CA GLY A 325 -30.53 0.23 -35.48
C GLY A 325 -30.19 0.06 -34.00
N ALA A 326 -29.74 -1.12 -33.54
CA ALA A 326 -29.30 -1.35 -32.16
C ALA A 326 -27.91 -0.75 -31.87
N THR A 327 -27.62 -0.43 -30.61
CA THR A 327 -26.29 0.04 -30.14
C THR A 327 -25.29 -1.11 -30.04
N CYS A 328 -24.08 -0.89 -30.56
CA CYS A 328 -22.95 -1.83 -30.46
C CYS A 328 -22.19 -1.62 -29.12
N LEU A 329 -21.83 -2.69 -28.41
CA LEU A 329 -21.17 -2.65 -27.08
C LEU A 329 -19.77 -3.30 -27.06
N GLY A 330 -19.09 -3.45 -28.20
CA GLY A 330 -17.69 -3.91 -28.25
C GLY A 330 -17.42 -5.38 -27.91
N LEU A 331 -18.45 -6.18 -27.57
CA LEU A 331 -18.31 -7.60 -27.20
C LEU A 331 -18.94 -8.55 -28.24
N ALA A 332 -18.71 -8.28 -29.53
CA ALA A 332 -19.12 -9.14 -30.65
C ALA A 332 -20.63 -9.53 -30.64
N GLY A 333 -21.52 -8.59 -30.29
CA GLY A 333 -22.96 -8.83 -30.28
C GLY A 333 -23.82 -7.57 -30.23
N CYS A 334 -24.85 -7.52 -31.08
CA CYS A 334 -25.92 -6.52 -31.03
C CYS A 334 -26.83 -6.81 -29.83
N TYR A 335 -26.96 -5.85 -28.91
CA TYR A 335 -27.83 -5.98 -27.73
C TYR A 335 -29.17 -5.27 -27.96
N TYR A 336 -30.27 -5.99 -27.78
CA TYR A 336 -31.61 -5.41 -27.77
C TYR A 336 -31.93 -4.97 -26.33
N GLN A 337 -32.14 -3.66 -26.10
CA GLN A 337 -32.94 -3.26 -24.94
C GLN A 337 -34.39 -3.64 -25.24
N GLU A 338 -34.91 -4.66 -24.56
CA GLU A 338 -36.36 -4.88 -24.53
C GLU A 338 -37.01 -3.65 -23.89
N THR A 339 -37.63 -2.82 -24.73
CA THR A 339 -38.54 -1.79 -24.25
C THR A 339 -39.80 -2.49 -23.80
N PHE A 340 -39.99 -2.58 -22.48
CA PHE A 340 -41.29 -2.93 -21.90
C PHE A 340 -42.32 -1.92 -22.43
N THR A 341 -43.18 -2.39 -23.32
CA THR A 341 -44.42 -1.70 -23.65
C THR A 341 -45.55 -2.38 -22.89
N ASP A 342 -46.40 -1.54 -22.32
CA ASP A 342 -47.44 -1.84 -21.34
C ASP A 342 -48.64 -2.58 -21.97
N GLN A 343 -48.42 -3.70 -22.69
CA GLN A 343 -49.47 -4.40 -23.43
C GLN A 343 -49.52 -5.94 -23.33
N ASP A 344 -48.59 -6.63 -22.68
CA ASP A 344 -48.70 -8.08 -22.48
C ASP A 344 -49.08 -8.44 -21.04
N LEU A 345 -50.26 -7.95 -20.61
CA LEU A 345 -51.00 -8.57 -19.51
C LEU A 345 -51.72 -9.82 -20.05
N VAL A 346 -51.11 -10.98 -19.85
CA VAL A 346 -51.84 -12.25 -19.79
C VAL A 346 -51.56 -12.88 -18.43
N GLU A 347 -52.59 -12.86 -17.59
CA GLU A 347 -52.61 -13.50 -16.27
C GLU A 347 -52.34 -15.02 -16.41
N PRO A 348 -51.47 -15.62 -15.57
CA PRO A 348 -51.41 -17.06 -15.45
C PRO A 348 -52.50 -17.57 -14.49
N GLU A 349 -53.31 -18.51 -14.97
CA GLU A 349 -54.26 -19.31 -14.18
C GLU A 349 -53.53 -20.17 -13.11
N PRO A 350 -54.22 -20.55 -12.01
CA PRO A 350 -53.58 -21.10 -10.82
C PRO A 350 -53.43 -22.63 -10.90
N GLU A 351 -52.29 -23.14 -10.43
CA GLU A 351 -52.10 -24.57 -10.12
C GLU A 351 -51.94 -24.79 -8.59
N PRO A 352 -52.27 -26.01 -8.11
CA PRO A 352 -53.08 -26.21 -6.91
C PRO A 352 -52.29 -26.38 -5.60
N GLU A 353 -52.99 -26.05 -4.51
CA GLU A 353 -52.64 -26.28 -3.11
C GLU A 353 -52.31 -27.76 -2.83
N GLU A 354 -51.17 -28.02 -2.19
CA GLU A 354 -51.05 -29.12 -1.22
C GLU A 354 -50.15 -28.75 -0.03
N LEU A 355 -50.82 -28.63 1.13
CA LEU A 355 -50.40 -28.87 2.51
C LEU A 355 -49.29 -28.00 3.14
N GLU A 356 -49.72 -26.89 3.74
CA GLU A 356 -49.05 -26.26 4.88
C GLU A 356 -49.37 -27.06 6.17
N ASP A 357 -48.36 -27.70 6.75
CA ASP A 357 -48.35 -28.05 8.16
C ASP A 357 -47.89 -26.83 8.97
N GLU A 358 -48.69 -26.47 9.96
CA GLU A 358 -48.50 -25.35 10.88
C GLU A 358 -47.15 -25.43 11.62
N ILE A 359 -46.31 -24.39 11.49
CA ILE A 359 -45.27 -24.05 12.48
C ILE A 359 -45.45 -22.58 12.86
N GLU A 360 -45.72 -22.36 14.15
CA GLU A 360 -45.82 -21.05 14.80
C GLU A 360 -44.53 -20.22 14.66
N PRO A 361 -44.59 -18.88 14.73
CA PRO A 361 -43.42 -18.03 14.56
C PRO A 361 -42.60 -17.99 15.87
N GLU A 362 -41.51 -18.74 15.93
CA GLU A 362 -40.52 -18.60 16.99
C GLU A 362 -39.17 -18.08 16.46
N GLN A 363 -38.97 -16.79 16.73
CA GLN A 363 -37.72 -16.12 17.13
C GLN A 363 -36.66 -15.83 16.06
N ASP A 364 -36.75 -14.58 15.57
CA ASP A 364 -35.61 -13.76 15.15
C ASP A 364 -34.44 -13.87 16.16
N PRO A 365 -33.21 -14.21 15.73
CA PRO A 365 -32.05 -14.40 16.61
C PRO A 365 -31.53 -13.13 17.30
N CYS A 366 -32.20 -11.97 17.18
CA CYS A 366 -31.74 -10.72 17.78
C CYS A 366 -32.58 -10.17 18.96
N GLN A 367 -33.37 -11.00 19.65
CA GLN A 367 -33.90 -10.59 20.97
C GLN A 367 -32.89 -10.86 22.10
N GLY A 368 -32.15 -9.82 22.51
CA GLY A 368 -31.44 -9.79 23.79
C GLY A 368 -29.98 -9.34 23.79
N VAL A 369 -29.41 -8.95 22.64
CA VAL A 369 -28.02 -8.48 22.56
C VAL A 369 -27.96 -7.11 21.89
N SER A 370 -27.44 -6.12 22.63
CA SER A 370 -27.00 -4.84 22.08
C SER A 370 -25.81 -5.07 21.16
N HIS A 371 -25.84 -4.48 19.95
CA HIS A 371 -24.85 -4.52 18.86
C HIS A 371 -25.08 -5.58 17.77
N CYS A 372 -26.02 -5.28 16.87
CA CYS A 372 -25.99 -5.71 15.47
C CYS A 372 -26.41 -4.52 14.61
N LEU A 373 -25.46 -3.87 13.92
CA LEU A 373 -25.73 -2.85 12.90
C LEU A 373 -24.57 -2.80 11.90
N SER A 374 -24.93 -2.91 10.62
CA SER A 374 -24.13 -2.52 9.46
C SER A 374 -24.39 -1.03 9.20
N CYS A 375 -23.35 -0.20 9.24
CA CYS A 375 -23.47 1.27 9.09
C CYS A 375 -23.71 1.66 7.62
N ARG A 376 -24.65 2.59 7.36
CA ARG A 376 -24.84 3.16 6.01
C ARG A 376 -24.96 4.70 6.00
N THR A 377 -25.01 5.40 7.15
CA THR A 377 -25.11 6.88 7.19
C THR A 377 -24.39 7.51 8.40
N GLU A 378 -24.13 8.84 8.37
CA GLU A 378 -23.51 9.63 9.47
C GLU A 378 -24.27 9.56 10.81
N GLN A 379 -25.53 9.13 10.81
CA GLN A 379 -26.34 8.96 12.02
C GLN A 379 -26.02 7.68 12.81
N ASP A 380 -25.11 6.83 12.31
CA ASP A 380 -24.78 5.52 12.87
C ASP A 380 -23.50 5.48 13.74
N CYS A 381 -22.79 6.61 13.98
CA CYS A 381 -21.58 6.61 14.83
C CYS A 381 -21.98 6.48 16.34
N TYR A 382 -21.43 5.49 17.08
CA TYR A 382 -21.60 5.36 18.55
C TYR A 382 -20.75 6.41 19.30
N ALA A 383 -21.35 7.09 20.29
CA ALA A 383 -20.68 8.10 21.13
C ALA A 383 -20.42 7.59 22.56
N PHE A 384 -19.25 7.93 23.12
CA PHE A 384 -19.00 7.94 24.56
C PHE A 384 -18.85 9.39 25.02
N ASP A 385 -19.76 9.87 25.87
CA ASP A 385 -19.71 11.23 26.40
C ASP A 385 -18.66 11.35 27.52
N SER A 386 -17.64 12.16 27.30
CA SER A 386 -16.73 12.61 28.37
C SER A 386 -16.41 14.10 28.17
N CYS A 387 -17.15 14.98 28.86
CA CYS A 387 -16.76 16.40 29.02
C CYS A 387 -15.41 16.51 29.74
N ASP A 388 -14.51 17.36 29.23
CA ASP A 388 -13.29 17.74 29.94
C ASP A 388 -13.52 18.91 30.92
N GLY A 389 -12.49 19.24 31.72
CA GLY A 389 -12.53 20.34 32.70
C GLY A 389 -12.68 21.76 32.11
N ASN A 390 -12.73 21.90 30.78
CA ASN A 390 -12.81 23.16 30.06
C ASN A 390 -14.18 23.40 29.40
N ASN A 391 -15.22 22.62 29.76
CA ASN A 391 -16.58 22.77 29.24
C ASN A 391 -16.72 22.41 27.74
N GLN A 392 -15.88 21.51 27.24
CA GLN A 392 -15.87 21.00 25.86
C GLN A 392 -16.15 19.49 25.82
N VAL A 393 -16.78 19.01 24.75
CA VAL A 393 -16.98 17.58 24.48
C VAL A 393 -16.13 17.18 23.26
N SER A 394 -15.46 16.03 23.34
CA SER A 394 -14.76 15.43 22.19
C SER A 394 -15.45 14.15 21.75
N PHE A 395 -15.77 14.05 20.47
CA PHE A 395 -16.26 12.80 19.86
C PHE A 395 -15.10 11.88 19.45
N SER A 396 -15.28 10.57 19.64
CA SER A 396 -14.47 9.53 19.00
C SER A 396 -15.31 8.27 18.80
N GLY A 397 -15.54 7.89 17.54
CA GLY A 397 -16.18 6.63 17.13
C GLY A 397 -15.41 5.99 15.97
N TYR A 398 -15.49 4.67 15.83
CA TYR A 398 -14.79 3.88 14.80
C TYR A 398 -15.76 3.31 13.75
N CYS A 399 -15.33 3.26 12.48
CA CYS A 399 -15.96 2.51 11.38
C CYS A 399 -14.87 1.69 10.64
N LEU A 400 -15.18 0.45 10.26
CA LEU A 400 -14.17 -0.58 9.93
C LEU A 400 -13.85 -0.79 8.44
N TYR A 401 -14.25 0.10 7.52
CA TYR A 401 -13.95 -0.14 6.10
C TYR A 401 -13.42 1.04 5.26
N GLU A 402 -13.59 2.32 5.64
CA GLU A 402 -13.01 3.45 4.87
C GLU A 402 -12.63 4.69 5.72
N GLY A 403 -12.01 4.52 6.89
CA GLY A 403 -11.45 5.67 7.62
C GLY A 403 -12.47 6.59 8.31
N TYR A 404 -11.95 7.55 9.09
CA TYR A 404 -12.51 8.15 10.32
C TYR A 404 -13.83 8.98 10.21
N CYS A 405 -14.76 8.87 11.19
CA CYS A 405 -15.83 9.88 11.42
C CYS A 405 -15.15 11.23 11.83
N HIS A 406 -15.63 12.36 11.30
CA HIS A 406 -15.10 13.71 11.52
C HIS A 406 -14.99 14.09 13.02
N ARG A 407 -13.93 14.81 13.43
CA ARG A 407 -13.75 15.27 14.83
C ARG A 407 -14.17 16.73 14.96
N GLU A 408 -15.40 16.99 15.40
CA GLU A 408 -15.83 18.32 15.83
C GLU A 408 -15.64 18.52 17.34
N ILE A 409 -15.12 19.69 17.73
CA ILE A 409 -15.09 20.16 19.13
C ILE A 409 -16.22 21.17 19.29
N ILE A 410 -17.27 20.80 20.04
CA ILE A 410 -18.42 21.68 20.27
C ILE A 410 -18.36 22.22 21.72
N PRO A 411 -18.37 23.55 21.93
CA PRO A 411 -18.44 24.13 23.27
C PRO A 411 -19.85 23.98 23.88
N CYS A 412 -19.96 23.47 25.12
CA CYS A 412 -21.25 23.36 25.79
C CYS A 412 -21.81 24.75 26.15
N GLN A 413 -22.90 25.15 25.50
CA GLN A 413 -23.49 26.48 25.66
C GLN A 413 -24.00 26.78 27.10
N PHE A 414 -24.32 25.75 27.89
CA PHE A 414 -24.87 25.89 29.26
C PHE A 414 -24.08 25.14 30.35
N GLY A 415 -22.84 24.74 30.05
CA GLY A 415 -21.91 24.07 30.96
C GLY A 415 -22.10 22.55 31.13
N CYS A 416 -21.09 21.87 31.69
CA CYS A 416 -21.10 20.42 31.93
C CYS A 416 -21.57 20.07 33.35
N LEU A 417 -22.40 19.04 33.48
CA LEU A 417 -22.78 18.44 34.77
C LEU A 417 -22.67 16.91 34.64
N ASN A 418 -21.87 16.26 35.50
CA ASN A 418 -21.66 14.80 35.50
C ASN A 418 -21.25 14.20 34.13
N GLY A 419 -20.41 14.90 33.36
CA GLY A 419 -19.85 14.37 32.12
C GLY A 419 -20.67 14.62 30.85
N VAL A 420 -21.82 15.32 30.95
CA VAL A 420 -22.72 15.61 29.82
C VAL A 420 -22.98 17.12 29.71
N CYS A 421 -23.10 17.66 28.49
CA CYS A 421 -23.51 19.05 28.27
C CYS A 421 -24.94 19.28 28.79
N ASN A 422 -25.16 20.37 29.52
CA ASN A 422 -26.46 20.74 30.07
C ASN A 422 -27.36 21.34 28.96
N THR A 423 -28.64 20.95 28.90
CA THR A 423 -29.64 21.54 27.99
C THR A 423 -30.70 22.30 28.79
N PRO A 424 -31.36 23.34 28.22
CA PRO A 424 -32.43 24.04 28.91
C PRO A 424 -33.62 23.08 29.12
N GLN A 425 -34.09 22.93 30.36
CA GLN A 425 -35.38 22.29 30.62
C GLN A 425 -36.50 23.11 29.95
N GLN A 426 -37.23 22.50 29.02
CA GLN A 426 -38.47 23.08 28.46
C GLN A 426 -39.45 23.40 29.60
N PRO A 427 -40.02 24.61 29.64
CA PRO A 427 -41.33 24.83 30.22
C PRO A 427 -42.43 24.60 29.18
N ASP A 428 -43.58 24.15 29.67
CA ASP A 428 -44.83 23.88 28.97
C ASP A 428 -45.38 25.04 28.12
N GLN A 429 -45.99 24.62 27.01
CA GLN A 429 -47.17 25.11 26.27
C GLN A 429 -47.36 26.59 25.89
N ASP A 430 -47.75 26.70 24.61
CA ASP A 430 -48.63 27.69 23.99
C ASP A 430 -48.06 29.08 23.64
N GLN A 431 -48.25 29.38 22.35
CA GLN A 431 -48.22 30.68 21.68
C GLN A 431 -46.88 31.17 21.14
N ILE A 432 -46.61 30.86 19.86
CA ILE A 432 -45.97 31.83 18.96
C ILE A 432 -46.69 31.76 17.61
N GLU A 433 -47.38 32.85 17.28
CA GLU A 433 -47.98 33.14 15.98
C GLU A 433 -46.91 33.51 14.94
N ASP A 434 -47.26 33.30 13.67
CA ASP A 434 -46.50 33.54 12.44
C ASP A 434 -45.76 34.89 12.36
N GLU A 435 -44.50 34.88 11.89
CA GLU A 435 -43.93 35.98 11.08
C GLU A 435 -43.01 35.42 9.96
N PRO A 436 -42.94 36.10 8.80
CA PRO A 436 -42.60 35.47 7.53
C PRO A 436 -41.10 35.47 7.19
N GLU A 437 -40.76 34.55 6.28
CA GLU A 437 -39.46 34.32 5.66
C GLU A 437 -38.83 35.61 5.10
N ALA A 438 -37.59 35.90 5.50
CA ALA A 438 -36.76 36.93 4.88
C ALA A 438 -36.02 36.34 3.68
N GLU A 439 -36.23 36.99 2.54
CA GLU A 439 -35.72 36.66 1.20
C GLU A 439 -34.18 36.61 1.16
N MET A 440 -33.65 35.61 0.44
CA MET A 440 -32.25 35.52 0.00
C MET A 440 -31.89 36.71 -0.90
N GLU A 441 -30.75 37.35 -0.63
CA GLU A 441 -30.03 38.12 -1.65
C GLU A 441 -28.88 37.29 -2.26
N PRO A 442 -28.57 37.47 -3.56
CA PRO A 442 -27.73 36.55 -4.32
C PRO A 442 -26.23 36.86 -4.23
N ASP A 443 -25.46 35.78 -4.32
CA ASP A 443 -24.03 35.62 -4.58
C ASP A 443 -23.18 36.88 -4.86
N SER A 444 -22.18 37.10 -4.00
CA SER A 444 -20.95 37.78 -4.39
C SER A 444 -20.01 36.80 -5.10
N PRO A 445 -19.24 37.23 -6.11
CA PRO A 445 -18.54 36.33 -7.01
C PRO A 445 -17.42 35.57 -6.31
N GLU A 446 -17.31 34.28 -6.65
CA GLU A 446 -16.25 33.33 -6.29
C GLU A 446 -14.87 34.01 -6.14
N GLU A 447 -14.42 34.19 -4.89
CA GLU A 447 -12.98 34.14 -4.64
C GLU A 447 -12.58 32.69 -4.90
N GLN A 448 -11.81 32.46 -5.96
CA GLN A 448 -11.07 31.22 -6.12
C GLN A 448 -10.19 31.05 -4.89
N ASP A 449 -10.62 30.20 -3.96
CA ASP A 449 -9.79 29.65 -2.90
C ASP A 449 -8.68 28.85 -3.56
N ASN A 450 -7.57 29.54 -3.84
CA ASN A 450 -6.34 28.93 -4.33
C ASN A 450 -5.62 28.32 -3.13
N CYS A 451 -6.25 27.32 -2.49
CA CYS A 451 -5.62 26.51 -1.47
C CYS A 451 -4.51 25.68 -2.14
N PRO A 452 -3.26 25.73 -1.65
CA PRO A 452 -2.19 24.93 -2.21
C PRO A 452 -2.54 23.44 -2.13
N SER A 453 -2.27 22.70 -3.20
CA SER A 453 -2.46 21.25 -3.25
C SER A 453 -1.48 20.56 -2.29
N MET A 454 -1.84 19.38 -1.77
CA MET A 454 -0.92 18.56 -0.94
C MET A 454 0.37 18.17 -1.66
N ASP A 455 0.35 18.20 -3.00
CA ASP A 455 1.50 17.92 -3.85
C ASP A 455 2.29 19.19 -4.24
N ASP A 456 1.85 20.38 -3.81
CA ASP A 456 2.60 21.60 -4.05
C ASP A 456 3.94 21.56 -3.32
N LEU A 457 5.00 21.87 -4.06
CA LEU A 457 6.37 21.79 -3.56
C LEU A 457 6.74 23.02 -2.75
N VAL A 458 7.26 22.79 -1.55
CA VAL A 458 7.99 23.76 -0.77
C VAL A 458 9.47 23.62 -1.11
N THR A 459 10.05 24.70 -1.64
CA THR A 459 11.45 24.75 -2.03
C THR A 459 12.18 25.77 -1.17
N CYS A 460 13.18 25.31 -0.40
CA CYS A 460 14.00 26.14 0.46
C CYS A 460 15.49 25.87 0.23
N THR A 461 16.27 26.93 0.00
CA THR A 461 17.73 26.85 -0.14
C THR A 461 18.40 27.45 1.09
N PHE A 462 19.28 26.67 1.71
CA PHE A 462 20.09 27.03 2.85
C PHE A 462 21.54 27.19 2.38
N THR A 463 22.11 28.38 2.55
CA THR A 463 23.48 28.70 2.13
C THR A 463 24.33 29.10 3.32
N CYS A 464 25.40 28.34 3.55
CA CYS A 464 26.38 28.57 4.61
C CYS A 464 27.62 29.34 4.09
N PRO A 465 28.51 29.80 4.99
CA PRO A 465 29.83 30.28 4.61
C PRO A 465 30.62 29.24 3.80
N ALA A 466 31.54 29.71 2.95
CA ALA A 466 32.27 28.86 2.00
C ALA A 466 33.13 27.75 2.63
N ASP A 467 33.46 27.87 3.91
CA ASP A 467 34.21 26.91 4.72
C ASP A 467 33.32 25.97 5.55
N MET A 468 32.01 26.02 5.33
CA MET A 468 31.00 25.23 6.03
C MET A 468 30.16 24.39 5.05
N GLN A 469 29.46 23.41 5.62
CA GLN A 469 28.46 22.56 5.01
C GLN A 469 27.09 22.95 5.56
N ALA A 470 26.11 23.03 4.66
CA ALA A 470 24.71 23.23 5.00
C ALA A 470 24.05 21.86 5.20
N TYR A 471 23.30 21.75 6.30
CA TYR A 471 22.45 20.62 6.65
C TYR A 471 21.02 21.13 6.76
N ALA A 472 20.09 20.38 6.20
CA ALA A 472 18.66 20.61 6.39
C ALA A 472 17.96 19.28 6.65
N TRP A 473 17.10 19.24 7.67
CA TRP A 473 16.26 18.10 8.01
C TRP A 473 14.79 18.51 7.90
N TYR A 474 14.01 17.74 7.14
CA TYR A 474 12.60 18.01 6.84
C TYR A 474 11.82 16.70 6.86
N ALA A 475 10.52 16.76 7.14
CA ALA A 475 9.70 15.57 7.33
C ALA A 475 10.26 14.62 8.43
N SER A 476 9.75 13.39 8.50
CA SER A 476 10.25 12.38 9.47
C SER A 476 11.62 11.76 9.07
N PHE A 477 12.13 12.05 7.87
CA PHE A 477 13.26 11.34 7.24
C PHE A 477 14.14 12.14 6.28
N GLY A 478 13.70 13.30 5.76
CA GLY A 478 14.44 14.04 4.75
C GLY A 478 15.69 14.68 5.33
N GLU A 479 16.87 14.31 4.83
CA GLU A 479 18.14 14.97 5.13
C GLU A 479 18.78 15.44 3.83
N ALA A 480 19.12 16.72 3.76
CA ALA A 480 19.85 17.29 2.63
C ALA A 480 21.15 17.92 3.14
N ILE A 481 22.26 17.55 2.49
CA ILE A 481 23.60 18.06 2.82
C ILE A 481 24.24 18.65 1.56
N GLY A 482 24.84 19.83 1.68
CA GLY A 482 25.55 20.47 0.58
C GLY A 482 26.63 21.42 1.04
N SER A 483 27.59 21.74 0.15
CA SER A 483 28.68 22.67 0.45
C SER A 483 28.86 23.68 -0.68
N PRO A 484 28.72 24.99 -0.44
CA PRO A 484 28.30 25.61 0.82
C PRO A 484 26.77 25.65 1.01
N SER A 485 25.99 25.17 0.04
CA SER A 485 24.53 25.31 0.03
C SER A 485 23.82 23.99 -0.23
N VAL A 486 22.59 23.89 0.28
CA VAL A 486 21.68 22.78 0.01
C VAL A 486 20.28 23.31 -0.29
N THR A 487 19.56 22.64 -1.18
CA THR A 487 18.16 22.95 -1.50
C THR A 487 17.28 21.77 -1.12
N VAL A 488 16.30 22.03 -0.26
CA VAL A 488 15.19 21.13 0.06
C VAL A 488 14.08 21.40 -0.93
N ASN A 489 13.53 20.35 -1.53
CA ASN A 489 12.39 20.41 -2.42
C ASN A 489 11.43 19.28 -2.03
N SER A 490 10.38 19.61 -1.28
CA SER A 490 9.52 18.61 -0.63
C SER A 490 8.05 19.01 -0.77
N PRO A 491 7.14 18.06 -1.05
CA PRO A 491 5.71 18.35 -1.13
C PRO A 491 5.16 18.77 0.24
N LEU A 492 4.09 19.56 0.21
CA LEU A 492 3.46 20.13 1.41
C LEU A 492 3.10 19.07 2.46
N ARG A 493 2.64 17.90 2.00
CA ARG A 493 2.27 16.76 2.85
C ARG A 493 3.42 16.24 3.73
N ASP A 494 4.65 16.25 3.21
CA ASP A 494 5.81 15.69 3.91
C ASP A 494 6.30 16.65 5.01
N ILE A 495 6.20 17.95 4.77
CA ILE A 495 6.56 18.99 5.75
C ILE A 495 5.53 19.04 6.90
N CYS A 496 4.31 18.56 6.68
CA CYS A 496 3.23 18.55 7.66
C CYS A 496 3.22 17.35 8.63
N LEU A 497 4.16 16.41 8.49
CA LEU A 497 4.25 15.24 9.38
C LEU A 497 4.56 15.67 10.83
N ARG A 498 3.66 15.32 11.77
CA ARG A 498 3.55 15.77 13.19
C ARG A 498 2.70 17.03 13.43
N GLY A 499 1.85 17.41 12.47
CA GLY A 499 0.81 18.43 12.66
C GLY A 499 1.33 19.86 12.67
N GLN A 500 2.58 20.09 12.27
CA GLN A 500 3.19 21.42 12.19
C GLN A 500 4.20 21.50 11.03
N PRO A 501 4.18 22.56 10.19
CA PRO A 501 5.04 22.66 9.01
C PRO A 501 6.36 23.38 9.33
N TRP A 502 7.45 22.63 9.46
CA TRP A 502 8.77 23.20 9.74
C TRP A 502 9.93 22.40 9.14
N ILE A 503 11.09 23.04 9.01
CA ILE A 503 12.36 22.45 8.53
C ILE A 503 13.48 22.85 9.51
N ASP A 504 14.21 21.86 10.00
CA ASP A 504 15.44 22.04 10.79
C ASP A 504 16.63 22.30 9.84
N PHE A 505 17.59 23.10 10.26
CA PHE A 505 18.82 23.33 9.50
C PHE A 505 19.99 23.75 10.39
N ASN A 506 21.21 23.52 9.91
CA ASN A 506 22.43 24.02 10.52
C ASN A 506 23.54 24.25 9.49
N CYS A 507 24.46 25.16 9.80
CA CYS A 507 25.78 25.17 9.17
C CYS A 507 26.78 24.46 10.08
N ALA A 508 27.57 23.54 9.54
CA ALA A 508 28.67 22.92 10.26
C ALA A 508 29.99 23.02 9.48
N CYS A 509 31.12 23.03 10.16
CA CYS A 509 32.43 22.95 9.49
C CYS A 509 32.58 21.62 8.74
N LEU A 510 33.43 21.58 7.70
CA LEU A 510 33.65 20.43 6.80
C LEU A 510 34.03 19.08 7.45
N TYR A 511 34.36 19.07 8.76
CA TYR A 511 34.69 17.87 9.53
C TYR A 511 34.12 17.95 10.96
N PRO A 512 32.79 17.76 11.13
CA PRO A 512 32.15 17.97 12.43
C PRO A 512 32.41 16.78 13.37
N SER A 513 33.41 16.91 14.24
CA SER A 513 33.66 15.96 15.34
C SER A 513 33.15 16.47 16.70
N LEU A 514 32.67 17.71 16.76
CA LEU A 514 32.22 18.38 17.98
C LEU A 514 30.96 19.22 17.70
N TRP A 515 29.98 19.15 18.59
CA TRP A 515 28.73 19.93 18.53
C TRP A 515 28.96 21.46 18.54
N SER A 516 30.09 21.93 19.04
CA SER A 516 30.47 23.36 19.08
C SER A 516 30.75 23.99 17.71
N CYS A 517 30.70 23.20 16.64
CA CYS A 517 30.98 23.61 15.26
C CYS A 517 29.68 23.81 14.44
N TYR A 518 28.52 23.51 15.03
CA TYR A 518 27.21 23.82 14.44
C TYR A 518 26.79 25.23 14.81
N ASP A 519 26.43 26.02 13.81
CA ASP A 519 25.90 27.37 13.98
C ASP A 519 24.82 27.63 12.94
N HIS A 520 23.55 27.53 13.34
CA HIS A 520 22.46 27.86 12.44
C HIS A 520 22.41 29.36 12.10
N THR A 521 22.96 30.25 12.94
CA THR A 521 22.76 31.71 12.83
C THR A 521 23.41 32.29 11.57
N VAL A 522 24.47 31.64 11.06
CA VAL A 522 25.23 32.08 9.90
C VAL A 522 24.64 31.66 8.55
N ALA A 523 23.59 30.82 8.53
CA ALA A 523 22.92 30.44 7.29
C ALA A 523 22.10 31.60 6.70
N THR A 524 22.18 31.74 5.37
CA THR A 524 21.24 32.52 4.56
C THR A 524 20.18 31.57 4.01
N ILE A 525 18.90 31.96 4.08
CA ILE A 525 17.76 31.08 3.75
C ILE A 525 16.87 31.77 2.73
N GLU A 526 16.53 31.07 1.66
CA GLU A 526 15.58 31.50 0.64
C GLU A 526 14.53 30.42 0.42
N CYS A 527 13.26 30.74 0.62
CA CYS A 527 12.14 29.81 0.40
C CYS A 527 11.14 30.39 -0.61
N ASN A 528 10.45 29.53 -1.34
CA ASN A 528 9.34 29.91 -2.21
C ASN A 528 8.07 30.33 -1.44
N LEU A 529 8.00 30.03 -0.14
CA LEU A 529 6.91 30.41 0.76
C LEU A 529 7.39 31.32 1.90
N PRO A 530 6.50 32.18 2.47
CA PRO A 530 6.80 32.95 3.67
C PRO A 530 7.11 32.05 4.87
N PHE A 531 8.14 32.40 5.65
CA PHE A 531 8.58 31.61 6.80
C PHE A 531 8.99 32.47 7.99
N ASP A 532 8.90 31.88 9.18
CA ASP A 532 9.42 32.38 10.44
C ASP A 532 10.66 31.59 10.85
N ARG A 533 11.79 32.28 11.09
CA ARG A 533 13.00 31.65 11.62
C ARG A 533 12.93 31.59 13.15
N ARG A 534 13.21 30.42 13.73
CA ARG A 534 13.24 30.14 15.17
C ARG A 534 14.50 29.38 15.54
N ALA A 535 14.80 29.34 16.84
CA ALA A 535 15.82 28.46 17.40
C ALA A 535 15.11 27.28 18.04
N GLY A 536 15.46 26.07 17.61
CA GLY A 536 14.90 24.83 18.14
C GLY A 536 15.39 24.51 19.54
N GLY A 537 14.70 23.59 20.21
CA GLY A 537 14.95 23.23 21.62
C GLY A 537 16.38 22.73 21.90
N ASN A 538 17.07 22.22 20.87
CA ASN A 538 18.42 21.67 20.95
C ASN A 538 19.51 22.62 20.41
N GLY A 539 19.16 23.88 20.08
CA GLY A 539 20.10 24.87 19.53
C GLY A 539 20.27 24.83 18.01
N GLU A 540 19.43 24.06 17.33
CA GLU A 540 19.33 23.97 15.87
C GLU A 540 18.51 25.15 15.33
N GLY A 541 18.68 25.49 14.05
CA GLY A 541 17.85 26.50 13.41
C GLY A 541 16.59 25.86 12.87
N GLU A 542 15.43 26.47 13.10
CA GLU A 542 14.16 26.02 12.55
C GLU A 542 13.60 27.11 11.63
N ILE A 543 12.97 26.72 10.52
CA ILE A 543 12.05 27.59 9.78
C ILE A 543 10.65 27.00 9.82
N TRP A 544 9.67 27.86 10.08
CA TRP A 544 8.26 27.50 10.23
C TRP A 544 7.44 28.21 9.17
N PHE A 545 6.41 27.58 8.64
CA PHE A 545 5.57 28.18 7.60
C PHE A 545 4.20 28.57 8.18
N PRO A 546 4.03 29.80 8.71
CA PRO A 546 2.80 30.19 9.40
C PRO A 546 1.57 30.25 8.48
N GLY A 547 1.77 30.32 7.17
CA GLY A 547 0.69 30.26 6.17
C GLY A 547 0.23 28.85 5.82
N ILE A 548 0.84 27.82 6.39
CA ILE A 548 0.51 26.42 6.15
C ILE A 548 -0.17 25.87 7.42
N GLN A 549 -1.36 25.29 7.25
CA GLN A 549 -2.04 24.55 8.31
C GLN A 549 -1.95 23.05 8.02
N CYS A 550 -1.32 22.32 8.92
CA CYS A 550 -1.20 20.86 8.84
C CYS A 550 -2.33 20.23 9.64
N TRP A 551 -3.18 19.46 8.96
CA TRP A 551 -4.36 18.80 9.52
C TRP A 551 -4.11 17.32 9.75
#